data_AF-A0A929PKM3-F1
#
_entry.id   AF-A0A929PKM3-F1
#
_cell.length_a   1.000
_cell.length_b   1.000
_cell.length_c   1.000
_cell.angle_alpha   90.00
_cell.angle_beta   90.00
_cell.angle_gamma   90.00
#
_symmetry.space_group_name_H-M   'P 1'
#
loop_
_entity.id
_entity.type
_entity.pdbx_description
1 polymer ?
#
loop_
_entity_poly.entity_id
_entity_poly.type
_entity_poly.pdbx_seq_one_letter_code
_entity_poly.pdbx_strand_id
1 'polypeptide(L)'
;MFNTNALNNSSEEYRVAVFFHEVLHAYLAALFVADPSVLPNLPDHDTIAYNYVTVLSLNLHYMYGLDIDEANALAWEGLRETAFWDLRPESIKNNITAINQDHRLGIRGHKCK
;
A
#
# COMPACT_ATOMS: atom_id res chain seq x y z
N MET A 1 -1.38 -3.50 -14.43
CA MET A 1 -0.49 -2.77 -15.38
C MET A 1 -0.29 -1.37 -14.82
N PHE A 2 0.95 -0.98 -14.50
CA PHE A 2 1.23 0.32 -13.86
C PHE A 2 0.92 1.48 -14.81
N ASN A 3 0.15 2.46 -14.34
CA ASN A 3 -0.02 3.72 -15.05
C ASN A 3 1.22 4.59 -14.85
N THR A 4 2.15 4.53 -15.79
CA THR A 4 3.42 5.28 -15.75
C THR A 4 3.20 6.80 -15.64
N ASN A 5 2.14 7.34 -16.25
CA ASN A 5 1.83 8.77 -16.18
C ASN A 5 1.41 9.23 -14.78
N ALA A 6 0.81 8.34 -13.97
CA ALA A 6 0.39 8.65 -12.61
C ALA A 6 1.54 8.65 -11.59
N LEU A 7 2.70 8.09 -11.95
CA LEU A 7 3.85 7.87 -11.06
C LEU A 7 5.08 8.70 -11.44
N ASN A 8 5.06 9.43 -12.56
CA ASN A 8 6.25 10.14 -13.06
C ASN A 8 6.91 11.06 -12.04
N ASN A 9 6.12 11.69 -11.16
CA ASN A 9 6.65 12.56 -10.10
C ASN A 9 6.75 11.88 -8.74
N SER A 10 6.26 10.65 -8.57
CA SER A 10 6.23 10.02 -7.26
C SER A 10 7.63 9.60 -6.80
N SER A 11 7.77 9.54 -5.49
CA SER A 11 8.96 9.02 -4.83
C SER A 11 9.20 7.53 -5.09
N GLU A 12 10.43 7.08 -4.91
CA GLU A 12 10.83 5.68 -5.00
C GLU A 12 10.03 4.81 -4.02
N GLU A 13 9.84 5.28 -2.79
CA GLU A 13 9.12 4.58 -1.73
C GLU A 13 7.65 4.36 -2.10
N TYR A 14 7.00 5.38 -2.67
CA TYR A 14 5.64 5.27 -3.16
C TYR A 14 5.53 4.25 -4.30
N ARG A 15 6.46 4.30 -5.26
CA ARG A 15 6.47 3.34 -6.38
C ARG A 15 6.65 1.92 -5.89
N VAL A 16 7.52 1.72 -4.91
CA VAL A 16 7.76 0.40 -4.31
C VAL A 16 6.57 -0.07 -3.48
N ALA A 17 5.93 0.81 -2.70
CA ALA A 17 4.71 0.49 -1.97
C ALA A 17 3.58 0.04 -2.92
N VAL A 18 3.34 0.80 -4.00
CA VAL A 18 2.36 0.44 -5.04
C VAL A 18 2.79 -0.84 -5.75
N PHE A 19 4.09 -1.03 -6.03
CA PHE A 19 4.57 -2.26 -6.64
C PHE A 19 4.27 -3.49 -5.78
N PHE A 20 4.55 -3.42 -4.48
CA PHE A 20 4.24 -4.51 -3.55
C PHE A 20 2.73 -4.75 -3.43
N HIS A 21 1.91 -3.70 -3.44
CA HIS A 21 0.45 -3.83 -3.46
C HIS A 21 -0.02 -4.66 -4.67
N GLU A 22 0.45 -4.34 -5.88
CA GLU A 22 0.10 -5.09 -7.09
C GLU A 22 0.68 -6.52 -7.09
N VAL A 23 1.84 -6.74 -6.46
CA VAL A 23 2.39 -8.10 -6.27
C VAL A 23 1.53 -8.92 -5.32
N LEU A 24 0.99 -8.31 -4.26
CA LEU A 24 0.08 -8.99 -3.34
C LEU A 24 -1.21 -9.41 -4.03
N HIS A 25 -1.78 -8.55 -4.88
CA HIS A 25 -2.89 -8.92 -5.78
C HIS A 25 -2.57 -10.18 -6.61
N ALA A 26 -1.43 -10.17 -7.30
CA ALA A 26 -1.02 -11.30 -8.13
C ALA A 26 -0.80 -12.58 -7.30
N TYR A 27 -0.21 -12.46 -6.11
CA TYR A 27 0.02 -13.57 -5.20
C TYR A 27 -1.29 -14.18 -4.69
N LEU A 28 -2.22 -13.36 -4.22
CA LEU A 28 -3.51 -13.81 -3.71
C LEU A 28 -4.36 -14.44 -4.82
N ALA A 29 -4.34 -13.86 -6.03
CA ALA A 29 -4.97 -14.47 -7.20
C ALA A 29 -4.38 -15.85 -7.54
N ALA A 30 -3.04 -16.00 -7.48
CA ALA A 30 -2.39 -17.28 -7.72
C ALA A 30 -2.75 -18.34 -6.66
N LEU A 31 -2.84 -17.95 -5.38
CA LEU A 31 -3.31 -18.83 -4.31
C LEU A 31 -4.75 -19.28 -4.53
N PHE A 32 -5.64 -18.36 -4.92
CA PHE A 32 -7.04 -18.69 -5.21
C PHE A 32 -7.18 -19.65 -6.40
N VAL A 33 -6.39 -19.47 -7.46
CA VAL A 33 -6.36 -20.40 -8.60
C VAL A 33 -5.84 -21.78 -8.19
N ALA A 34 -4.84 -21.84 -7.31
CA ALA A 34 -4.28 -23.10 -6.83
C ALA A 34 -5.24 -23.84 -5.89
N ASP A 35 -5.94 -23.11 -5.01
CA ASP A 35 -6.93 -23.64 -4.09
C ASP A 35 -7.97 -22.56 -3.72
N PRO A 36 -9.18 -22.61 -4.30
CA PRO A 36 -10.25 -21.66 -4.01
C PRO A 36 -10.72 -21.65 -2.56
N SER A 37 -10.39 -22.67 -1.76
CA SER A 37 -10.75 -22.75 -0.34
C SER A 37 -9.84 -21.91 0.57
N VAL A 38 -8.68 -21.47 0.08
CA VAL A 38 -7.69 -20.69 0.84
C VAL A 38 -8.13 -19.23 1.00
N LEU A 39 -8.90 -18.70 0.05
CA LEU A 39 -9.42 -17.33 0.06
C LEU A 39 -10.92 -17.31 -0.25
N PRO A 40 -11.78 -17.79 0.68
CA PRO A 40 -13.20 -17.82 0.43
C PRO A 40 -13.76 -16.38 0.45
N ASN A 41 -13.97 -15.81 -0.74
CA ASN A 41 -14.80 -14.63 -0.99
C ASN A 41 -14.41 -13.30 -0.31
N LEU A 42 -13.19 -13.15 0.23
CA LEU A 42 -12.76 -11.83 0.68
C LEU A 42 -12.38 -10.96 -0.52
N PRO A 43 -12.85 -9.70 -0.60
CA PRO A 43 -12.28 -8.73 -1.50
C PRO A 43 -10.77 -8.69 -1.29
N ASP A 44 -10.01 -8.72 -2.38
CA ASP A 44 -8.54 -8.80 -2.34
C ASP A 44 -7.94 -7.69 -1.44
N HIS A 45 -8.48 -6.48 -1.54
CA HIS A 45 -8.08 -5.35 -0.68
C HIS A 45 -8.32 -5.57 0.82
N ASP A 46 -9.41 -6.22 1.24
CA ASP A 46 -9.64 -6.48 2.67
C ASP A 46 -8.63 -7.49 3.22
N THR A 47 -8.26 -8.48 2.39
CA THR A 47 -7.21 -9.46 2.73
C THR A 47 -5.85 -8.77 2.86
N ILE A 48 -5.52 -7.85 1.95
CA ILE A 48 -4.30 -7.03 1.99
C ILE A 48 -4.29 -6.15 3.25
N ALA A 49 -5.38 -5.42 3.49
CA ALA A 49 -5.54 -4.51 4.62
C ALA A 49 -5.37 -5.21 5.97
N TYR A 50 -5.94 -6.41 6.11
CA TYR A 50 -5.88 -7.17 7.35
C TYR A 50 -4.52 -7.85 7.57
N ASN A 51 -3.98 -8.53 6.56
CA ASN A 51 -2.85 -9.44 6.74
C ASN A 51 -1.49 -8.82 6.40
N TYR A 52 -1.44 -7.84 5.49
CA TYR A 52 -0.19 -7.48 4.83
C TYR A 52 0.27 -6.03 5.09
N VAL A 53 -0.61 -5.12 5.53
CA VAL A 53 -0.23 -3.74 5.85
C VAL A 53 0.94 -3.66 6.82
N THR A 54 0.91 -4.41 7.92
CA THR A 54 1.99 -4.38 8.92
C THR A 54 3.31 -4.88 8.34
N VAL A 55 3.28 -5.97 7.57
CA VAL A 55 4.48 -6.53 6.94
C VAL A 55 5.05 -5.54 5.93
N LEU A 56 4.21 -4.96 5.06
CA LEU A 56 4.65 -3.98 4.06
C LEU A 56 5.22 -2.73 4.73
N SER A 57 4.55 -2.21 5.77
CA SER A 57 5.01 -1.06 6.56
C SER A 57 6.39 -1.31 7.16
N LEU A 58 6.62 -2.46 7.80
CA LEU A 58 7.93 -2.80 8.36
C LEU A 58 9.01 -2.92 7.27
N ASN A 59 8.68 -3.53 6.12
CA ASN A 59 9.62 -3.63 5.01
C ASN A 59 10.02 -2.25 4.46
N LEU A 60 9.06 -1.35 4.26
CA LEU A 60 9.33 0.02 3.81
C LEU A 60 10.17 0.80 4.84
N HIS A 61 9.86 0.66 6.13
CA HIS A 61 10.64 1.23 7.22
C HIS A 61 12.11 0.78 7.16
N TYR A 62 12.37 -0.52 7.08
CA TYR A 62 13.74 -1.04 7.07
C TYR A 62 14.49 -0.76 5.77
N MET A 63 13.80 -0.78 4.62
CA MET A 63 14.42 -0.60 3.31
C MET A 63 14.85 0.86 3.07
N TYR A 64 14.03 1.81 3.53
CA TYR A 64 14.22 3.24 3.23
C TYR A 64 14.53 4.09 4.46
N GLY A 65 14.50 3.53 5.67
CA GLY A 65 14.71 4.27 6.91
C GLY A 65 13.59 5.26 7.24
N LEU A 66 12.37 5.03 6.74
CA LEU A 66 11.21 5.88 6.96
C LEU A 66 10.78 5.85 8.43
N ASP A 67 10.11 6.90 8.91
CA ASP A 67 9.37 6.78 10.17
C ASP A 67 8.26 5.71 10.04
N ILE A 68 7.92 5.03 11.15
CA ILE A 68 6.97 3.93 11.07
C ILE A 68 5.57 4.41 10.67
N ASP A 69 5.16 5.62 11.04
CA ASP A 69 3.86 6.17 10.66
C ASP A 69 3.83 6.54 9.17
N GLU A 70 4.95 7.02 8.63
CA GLU A 70 5.13 7.27 7.19
C GLU A 70 5.10 5.96 6.39
N ALA A 71 5.84 4.95 6.83
CA ALA A 71 5.83 3.63 6.21
C ALA A 71 4.44 2.97 6.30
N ASN A 72 3.74 3.14 7.42
CA ASN A 72 2.36 2.66 7.58
C ASN A 72 1.43 3.38 6.60
N ALA A 73 1.54 4.69 6.46
CA ALA A 73 0.74 5.45 5.52
C ALA A 73 0.93 4.94 4.08
N LEU A 74 2.17 4.75 3.63
CA LEU A 74 2.45 4.19 2.31
C LEU A 74 1.88 2.77 2.12
N ALA A 75 1.95 1.93 3.16
CA ALA A 75 1.38 0.58 3.12
C ALA A 75 -0.17 0.56 3.03
N TRP A 76 -0.85 1.67 3.38
CA TRP A 76 -2.29 1.83 3.23
C TRP A 76 -2.74 2.33 1.86
N GLU A 77 -1.80 2.66 0.95
CA GLU A 77 -2.16 3.14 -0.37
C GLU A 77 -3.01 2.10 -1.14
N GLY A 78 -4.08 2.57 -1.78
CA GLY A 78 -5.03 1.72 -2.51
C GLY A 78 -6.09 1.02 -1.64
N LEU A 79 -6.03 1.13 -0.31
CA LEU A 79 -6.90 0.35 0.59
C LEU A 79 -8.07 1.14 1.20
N ARG A 80 -8.41 2.32 0.64
CA ARG A 80 -9.41 3.24 1.21
C ARG A 80 -10.85 2.74 1.14
N GLU A 81 -11.13 1.75 0.29
CA GLU A 81 -12.47 1.17 0.11
C GLU A 81 -12.69 -0.09 0.97
N THR A 82 -11.76 -0.39 1.89
CA THR A 82 -11.82 -1.58 2.74
C THR A 82 -12.62 -1.33 4.02
N ALA A 83 -13.23 -2.38 4.57
CA ALA A 83 -13.90 -2.28 5.88
C ALA A 83 -12.91 -1.90 6.99
N PHE A 84 -11.64 -2.31 6.86
CA PHE A 84 -10.57 -1.97 7.80
C PHE A 84 -10.16 -0.51 7.74
N TRP A 85 -10.26 0.13 6.57
CA TRP A 85 -10.09 1.57 6.47
C TRP A 85 -11.18 2.29 7.25
N ASP A 86 -12.43 1.87 7.11
CA ASP A 86 -13.56 2.56 7.74
C ASP A 86 -13.48 2.59 9.26
N LEU A 87 -12.91 1.55 9.88
CA LEU A 87 -12.67 1.46 11.32
C LEU A 87 -11.61 2.44 11.85
N ARG A 88 -10.80 3.07 10.98
CA ARG A 88 -9.75 4.00 11.41
C ARG A 88 -10.32 5.36 11.83
N PRO A 89 -9.73 6.01 12.86
CA PRO A 89 -10.08 7.38 13.20
C PRO A 89 -9.82 8.35 12.04
N GLU A 90 -10.66 9.38 11.93
CA GLU A 90 -10.57 10.37 10.85
C GLU A 90 -9.22 11.09 10.81
N SER A 91 -8.63 11.37 11.97
CA SER A 91 -7.29 11.95 12.06
C SER A 91 -6.21 11.06 11.42
N ILE A 92 -6.33 9.74 11.57
CA ILE A 92 -5.42 8.76 10.97
C ILE A 92 -5.65 8.69 9.46
N LYS A 93 -6.91 8.64 9.01
CA LYS A 93 -7.26 8.66 7.58
C LYS A 93 -6.70 9.89 6.86
N ASN A 94 -6.82 11.05 7.49
CA ASN A 94 -6.28 12.32 6.99
C ASN A 94 -4.76 12.31 6.92
N ASN A 95 -4.08 11.82 7.97
CA ASN A 95 -2.62 11.72 7.99
C ASN A 95 -2.11 10.78 6.88
N ILE A 96 -2.72 9.59 6.76
CA ILE A 96 -2.37 8.63 5.70
C ILE A 96 -2.56 9.26 4.32
N THR A 97 -3.68 9.94 4.10
CA THR A 97 -3.98 10.58 2.82
C THR A 97 -2.98 11.66 2.46
N ALA A 98 -2.61 12.52 3.42
CA ALA A 98 -1.65 13.59 3.23
C ALA A 98 -0.25 13.04 2.89
N ILE A 99 0.24 12.07 3.67
CA ILE A 99 1.55 11.45 3.43
C ILE A 99 1.60 10.79 2.05
N ASN A 100 0.59 10.00 1.68
CA ASN A 100 0.54 9.39 0.35
C ASN A 100 0.51 10.42 -0.76
N GLN A 101 -0.23 11.53 -0.59
CA GLN A 101 -0.27 12.59 -1.59
C GLN A 101 1.11 13.25 -1.77
N ASP A 102 1.83 13.55 -0.69
CA ASP A 102 3.16 14.16 -0.77
C ASP A 102 4.17 13.24 -1.47
N HIS A 103 4.14 11.94 -1.14
CA HIS A 103 4.99 10.94 -1.76
C HIS A 103 4.62 10.67 -3.23
N ARG A 104 3.33 10.70 -3.57
CA ARG A 104 2.84 10.56 -4.95
C ARG A 104 3.24 11.75 -5.82
N LEU A 105 3.25 12.95 -5.26
CA LEU A 105 3.65 14.18 -5.95
C LEU A 105 5.17 14.41 -5.94
N GLY A 106 5.94 13.59 -5.21
CA GLY A 106 7.39 13.74 -5.07
C GLY A 106 7.81 14.95 -4.25
N ILE A 107 6.90 15.45 -3.41
CA ILE A 107 7.17 16.48 -2.40
C ILE A 107 7.99 15.86 -1.27
N ARG A 108 7.70 14.60 -0.92
CA ARG A 108 8.38 13.80 0.09
C ARG A 108 8.98 12.53 -0.52
N GLY A 109 10.02 11.98 0.12
CA GLY A 109 10.73 10.77 -0.30
C GLY A 109 11.83 11.02 -1.33
N HIS A 110 12.43 9.92 -1.81
CA HIS A 110 13.52 9.98 -2.79
C HIS A 110 12.97 10.11 -4.20
N LYS A 111 13.47 11.08 -4.98
CA LYS A 111 13.11 11.20 -6.40
C LYS A 111 13.84 10.14 -7.22
N CYS A 112 13.11 9.49 -8.12
CA CYS A 112 13.74 8.64 -9.11
C CYS A 112 14.68 9.47 -9.99
N LYS A 113 15.91 8.99 -10.15
CA LYS A 113 16.92 9.57 -11.04
C LYS A 113 16.63 9.27 -12.51
#